data_AF-A0A954KW50-F1
#
_entry.id   AF-A0A954KW50-F1
#
_cell.length_a   1.000
_cell.length_b   1.000
_cell.length_c   1.000
_cell.angle_alpha   90.00
_cell.angle_beta   90.00
_cell.angle_gamma   90.00
#
_symmetry.space_group_name_H-M   'P 1'
#
loop_
_entity.id
_entity.type
_entity.pdbx_description
1 polymer ?
#
loop_
_entity_poly.entity_id
_entity_poly.type
_entity_poly.pdbx_seq_one_letter_code
_entity_poly.pdbx_strand_id
1 'polypeptide(L)'
;MPQRAVVLLSGGLDSATALAVAQNRGFDCYALSFDYGQRHVFELQAAKQVAERAGVTEHVIIPLDLRRFGGSALTSETPVPKGRSDSEIEQGIPITYVPARNTVFLSIALGWAEVLGAFDLFVGVNAVD
;
A
#
# COMPACT_ATOMS: atom_id res chain seq x y z
N MET A 1 -9.82 17.93 19.44
CA MET A 1 -9.29 17.83 18.06
C MET A 1 -9.37 16.37 17.66
N PRO A 2 -9.65 16.04 16.39
CA PRO A 2 -9.66 14.65 15.93
C PRO A 2 -8.26 14.04 16.11
N GLN A 3 -8.19 12.74 16.38
CA GLN A 3 -6.91 12.04 16.39
C GLN A 3 -6.42 11.89 14.94
N ARG A 4 -5.11 12.01 14.72
CA ARG A 4 -4.51 11.85 13.40
C ARG A 4 -4.16 10.39 13.18
N ALA A 5 -4.41 9.90 11.97
CA ALA A 5 -4.01 8.56 11.55
C ALA A 5 -3.34 8.62 10.19
N VAL A 6 -2.29 7.81 10.00
CA VAL A 6 -1.70 7.57 8.67
C VAL A 6 -2.32 6.30 8.09
N VAL A 7 -2.76 6.38 6.84
CA VAL A 7 -3.42 5.27 6.12
C VAL A 7 -2.58 4.90 4.91
N LEU A 8 -2.15 3.64 4.83
CA LEU A 8 -1.50 3.14 3.61
C LEU A 8 -2.56 2.92 2.52
N LEU A 9 -2.51 3.76 1.48
CA LEU A 9 -3.50 3.80 0.42
C LEU A 9 -2.89 3.35 -0.91
N SER A 10 -3.35 2.23 -1.47
CA SER A 10 -2.87 1.69 -2.76
C SER A 10 -3.82 1.98 -3.93
N GLY A 11 -5.05 2.41 -3.65
CA GLY A 11 -6.11 2.56 -4.64
C GLY A 11 -6.94 1.27 -4.85
N GLY A 12 -6.53 0.16 -4.24
CA GLY A 12 -7.29 -1.09 -4.19
C GLY A 12 -8.37 -1.08 -3.10
N LEU A 13 -9.31 -2.03 -3.22
CA LEU A 13 -10.49 -2.18 -2.34
C LEU A 13 -10.12 -2.21 -0.85
N ASP A 14 -9.12 -3.01 -0.47
CA ASP A 14 -8.78 -3.21 0.95
C ASP A 14 -8.24 -1.93 1.58
N SER A 15 -7.38 -1.21 0.84
CA SER A 15 -6.82 0.06 1.29
C SER A 15 -7.88 1.16 1.39
N ALA A 16 -8.83 1.20 0.44
CA ALA A 16 -9.96 2.13 0.47
C ALA A 16 -10.91 1.81 1.63
N THR A 17 -11.13 0.53 1.91
CA THR A 17 -11.92 0.07 3.06
C THR A 17 -11.25 0.45 4.38
N ALA A 18 -9.93 0.27 4.50
CA ALA A 18 -9.17 0.69 5.68
C ALA A 18 -9.29 2.20 5.92
N LEU A 19 -9.21 3.01 4.86
CA LEU A 19 -9.44 4.45 4.92
C LEU A 19 -10.85 4.79 5.42
N ALA A 20 -11.88 4.17 4.84
CA ALA A 20 -13.26 4.39 5.25
C ALA A 20 -13.50 4.01 6.73
N VAL A 21 -12.89 2.91 7.20
CA VAL A 21 -12.94 2.50 8.61
C VAL A 21 -12.28 3.54 9.51
N ALA A 22 -11.11 4.07 9.14
CA ALA A 22 -10.42 5.10 9.91
C ALA A 22 -11.28 6.39 10.01
N GLN A 23 -11.84 6.84 8.90
CA GLN A 23 -12.72 8.02 8.88
C GLN A 23 -14.00 7.80 9.71
N ASN A 24 -14.62 6.62 9.61
CA ASN A 24 -15.79 6.27 10.41
C ASN A 24 -15.49 6.20 11.92
N ARG A 25 -14.23 5.97 12.30
CA ARG A 25 -13.76 6.06 13.69
C ARG A 25 -13.42 7.49 14.14
N GLY A 26 -13.57 8.49 13.26
CA GLY A 26 -13.39 9.91 13.58
C GLY A 26 -11.95 10.41 13.48
N PHE A 27 -11.08 9.72 12.74
CA PHE A 27 -9.70 10.16 12.53
C PHE A 27 -9.57 11.20 11.41
N ASP A 28 -8.71 12.19 11.62
CA ASP A 28 -8.14 13.02 10.55
C ASP A 28 -7.10 12.17 9.80
N CYS A 29 -7.48 11.69 8.62
CA CYS A 29 -6.70 10.72 7.87
C CYS A 29 -5.67 11.38 6.95
N TYR A 30 -4.43 10.93 7.05
CA TYR A 30 -3.31 11.28 6.19
C TYR A 30 -2.97 10.06 5.33
N ALA A 31 -3.15 10.14 4.01
CA ALA A 31 -2.93 9.02 3.11
C ALA A 31 -1.47 8.96 2.65
N LEU A 32 -0.90 7.75 2.64
CA LEU A 32 0.44 7.47 2.13
C LEU A 32 0.37 6.39 1.05
N SER A 33 0.88 6.71 -0.14
CA SER A 33 1.03 5.76 -1.25
C SER A 33 2.49 5.60 -1.62
N PHE A 34 2.83 4.47 -2.23
CA PHE A 34 4.18 4.18 -2.72
C PHE A 34 4.15 3.95 -4.22
N ASP A 35 4.98 4.71 -4.93
CA ASP A 35 5.39 4.38 -6.29
C ASP A 35 6.70 3.59 -6.20
N TYR A 36 6.59 2.27 -6.18
CA TYR A 36 7.74 1.39 -5.97
C TYR A 36 8.23 0.69 -7.24
N GLY A 37 7.86 1.22 -8.40
CA GLY A 37 8.18 0.63 -9.70
C GLY A 37 7.23 -0.51 -10.09
N GLN A 38 6.02 -0.56 -9.50
CA GLN A 38 4.98 -1.49 -9.94
C GLN A 38 4.57 -1.24 -11.39
N ARG A 39 4.23 -2.31 -12.13
CA ARG A 39 3.86 -2.24 -13.56
C ARG A 39 2.57 -1.46 -13.84
N HIS A 40 1.67 -1.39 -12.87
CA HIS A 40 0.33 -0.86 -13.07
C HIS A 40 0.21 0.59 -12.59
N VAL A 41 0.52 1.53 -13.48
CA VAL A 41 0.41 2.98 -13.22
C VAL A 41 -1.02 3.43 -12.85
N PHE A 42 -2.04 2.65 -13.23
CA PHE A 42 -3.44 2.96 -12.91
C PHE A 42 -3.73 2.90 -11.41
N GLU A 43 -2.98 2.11 -10.63
CA GLU A 43 -3.19 1.96 -9.19
C GLU A 43 -2.92 3.27 -8.45
N LEU A 44 -1.86 3.99 -8.82
CA LEU A 44 -1.55 5.31 -8.24
C LEU A 44 -2.61 6.36 -8.60
N GLN A 45 -3.18 6.29 -9.80
CA GLN A 45 -4.29 7.17 -10.18
C GLN A 45 -5.56 6.85 -9.40
N ALA A 46 -5.85 5.57 -9.16
CA ALA A 46 -6.95 5.15 -8.30
C ALA A 46 -6.72 5.62 -6.86
N ALA A 47 -5.50 5.51 -6.31
CA ALA A 47 -5.17 5.99 -4.97
C ALA A 47 -5.44 7.50 -4.82
N LYS A 48 -5.02 8.31 -5.80
CA LYS A 48 -5.30 9.76 -5.83
C LYS A 48 -6.80 10.04 -5.83
N GLN A 49 -7.56 9.38 -6.72
CA GLN A 49 -9.01 9.56 -6.80
C GLN A 49 -9.72 9.17 -5.50
N VAL A 50 -9.29 8.08 -4.85
CA VAL A 50 -9.84 7.66 -3.56
C VAL A 50 -9.52 8.68 -2.48
N ALA A 51 -8.27 9.15 -2.39
CA ALA A 51 -7.85 10.17 -1.43
C ALA A 51 -8.64 11.48 -1.59
N GLU A 52 -8.76 11.98 -2.83
CA GLU A 52 -9.52 13.19 -3.16
C GLU A 52 -11.00 13.05 -2.81
N ARG A 53 -11.64 11.94 -3.20
CA ARG A 53 -13.07 11.70 -2.92
C ARG A 53 -13.36 11.51 -1.44
N ALA A 54 -12.43 10.90 -0.71
CA ALA A 54 -12.55 10.68 0.73
C ALA A 54 -12.27 11.97 1.53
N GLY A 55 -11.62 12.97 0.95
CA GLY A 55 -11.29 14.22 1.64
C GLY A 55 -10.24 14.02 2.74
N VAL A 56 -9.19 13.24 2.45
CA VAL A 56 -8.05 13.08 3.37
C VAL A 56 -7.36 14.42 3.62
N THR A 57 -6.76 14.59 4.79
CA THR A 57 -6.10 15.85 5.18
C THR A 57 -4.89 16.14 4.30
N GLU A 58 -4.12 15.10 3.97
CA GLU A 58 -2.97 15.16 3.07
C GLU A 58 -2.80 13.80 2.40
N HIS A 59 -2.38 13.81 1.13
CA HIS A 59 -2.00 12.60 0.40
C HIS A 59 -0.57 12.72 -0.11
N VAL A 60 0.33 11.90 0.43
CA VAL A 60 1.73 11.83 0.02
C VAL A 60 1.95 10.58 -0.81
N ILE A 61 2.69 10.73 -1.92
CA ILE A 61 3.14 9.61 -2.75
C ILE A 61 4.66 9.57 -2.73
N ILE A 62 5.23 8.50 -2.18
CA ILE A 62 6.67 8.35 -2.06
C ILE A 62 7.20 7.51 -3.23
N PRO A 63 8.15 8.04 -4.03
CA PRO A 63 8.91 7.24 -4.97
C PRO A 63 9.91 6.36 -4.21
N LEU A 64 9.83 5.05 -4.38
CA LEU A 64 10.63 4.06 -3.67
C LEU A 64 10.97 2.88 -4.60
N ASP A 65 11.95 3.05 -5.49
CA ASP A 65 12.27 2.03 -6.49
C ASP A 65 12.83 0.72 -5.87
N LEU A 66 11.92 -0.21 -5.54
CA LEU A 66 12.24 -1.51 -4.97
C LEU A 66 12.77 -2.50 -6.02
N ARG A 67 12.70 -2.17 -7.32
CA ARG A 67 13.29 -3.00 -8.39
C ARG A 67 14.79 -3.13 -8.24
N ARG A 68 15.43 -2.16 -7.59
CA ARG A 68 16.86 -2.18 -7.27
C ARG A 68 17.27 -3.35 -6.37
N PHE A 69 16.33 -3.93 -5.61
CA PHE A 69 16.60 -5.10 -4.78
C PHE A 69 16.48 -6.42 -5.56
N GLY A 70 15.77 -6.43 -6.70
CA GLY A 70 15.52 -7.62 -7.50
C GLY A 70 14.58 -8.64 -6.84
N GLY A 71 14.50 -9.84 -7.41
CA GLY A 71 13.80 -10.99 -6.80
C GLY A 71 12.29 -11.07 -6.98
N SER A 72 11.65 -10.15 -7.73
CA SER A 72 10.21 -10.19 -8.02
C SER A 72 9.86 -9.92 -9.49
N ALA A 73 8.86 -10.64 -10.00
CA ALA A 73 8.20 -10.45 -11.30
C ALA A 73 7.34 -9.19 -11.35
N LEU A 74 6.96 -8.62 -10.19
CA LEU A 74 6.30 -7.31 -10.14
C LEU A 74 7.29 -6.16 -10.34
N THR A 75 8.59 -6.43 -10.20
CA THR A 75 9.67 -5.44 -10.30
C THR A 75 10.66 -5.71 -11.44
N SER A 76 10.49 -6.81 -12.19
CA SER A 76 11.33 -7.19 -13.34
C SER A 76 10.52 -7.21 -14.65
N GLU A 77 11.17 -7.37 -15.81
CA GLU A 77 10.51 -7.51 -17.14
C GLU A 77 9.93 -8.91 -17.40
N THR A 78 10.04 -9.84 -16.45
CA THR A 78 9.56 -11.22 -16.58
C THR A 78 8.03 -11.29 -16.68
N PRO A 79 7.43 -12.03 -17.65
CA PRO A 79 5.98 -12.22 -17.70
C PRO A 79 5.47 -12.84 -16.41
N VAL A 80 4.35 -12.33 -15.86
CA VAL A 80 3.66 -12.98 -14.74
C VAL A 80 2.77 -14.10 -15.33
N PRO A 81 2.98 -15.38 -14.99
CA PRO A 81 2.13 -16.47 -15.45
C PRO A 81 0.68 -16.22 -15.00
N LYS A 82 -0.25 -16.23 -15.95
CA LYS A 82 -1.70 -16.18 -15.69
C LYS A 82 -2.27 -17.60 -15.74
N GLY A 83 -3.08 -17.99 -14.76
CA GLY A 83 -3.79 -19.28 -14.75
C GLY A 83 -3.06 -20.45 -14.09
N ARG A 84 -2.34 -20.21 -12.98
CA ARG A 84 -1.80 -21.29 -12.15
C ARG A 84 -2.93 -22.03 -11.44
N SER A 85 -2.80 -23.35 -11.28
CA SER A 85 -3.73 -24.12 -10.43
C SER A 85 -3.51 -23.78 -8.96
N ASP A 86 -4.52 -24.01 -8.11
CA ASP A 86 -4.41 -23.78 -6.65
C ASP A 86 -3.20 -24.53 -6.05
N SER A 87 -2.90 -25.73 -6.55
CA SER A 87 -1.74 -26.53 -6.13
C SER A 87 -0.38 -25.94 -6.55
N GLU A 88 -0.33 -25.11 -7.60
CA GLU A 88 0.87 -24.38 -8.02
C GLU A 88 1.03 -23.04 -7.30
N ILE A 89 -0.05 -22.50 -6.71
CA ILE A 89 -0.02 -21.30 -5.87
C ILE A 89 0.53 -21.64 -4.48
N GLU A 90 0.27 -22.85 -3.97
CA GLU A 90 0.76 -23.33 -2.68
C GLU A 90 2.27 -23.66 -2.64
N GLN A 91 2.94 -23.81 -3.79
CA GLN A 91 4.34 -24.21 -3.85
C GLN A 91 5.31 -23.03 -4.02
N GLY A 92 5.99 -22.69 -2.93
CA GLY A 92 7.13 -21.76 -2.91
C GLY A 92 6.74 -20.29 -2.77
N ILE A 93 7.75 -19.41 -2.73
CA ILE A 93 7.51 -17.96 -2.67
C ILE A 93 7.02 -17.51 -4.05
N PRO A 94 5.84 -16.86 -4.17
CA PRO A 94 5.35 -16.39 -5.45
C PRO A 94 6.40 -15.54 -6.14
N ILE A 95 6.65 -15.76 -7.44
CA ILE A 95 7.60 -14.90 -8.17
C ILE A 95 7.19 -13.42 -8.12
N THR A 96 5.93 -13.10 -7.84
CA THR A 96 5.41 -11.74 -7.67
C THR A 96 5.72 -11.13 -6.29
N TYR A 97 6.19 -11.92 -5.33
CA TYR A 97 6.55 -11.45 -3.99
C TYR A 97 7.73 -10.47 -4.05
N VAL A 98 7.58 -9.29 -3.44
CA VAL A 98 8.66 -8.33 -3.24
C VAL A 98 9.18 -8.49 -1.80
N PRO A 99 10.46 -8.85 -1.60
CA PRO A 99 11.04 -9.07 -0.27
C PRO A 99 10.79 -7.92 0.70
N ALA A 100 10.19 -8.24 1.86
CA ALA A 100 9.95 -7.32 2.98
C ALA A 100 9.25 -5.99 2.63
N ARG A 101 8.56 -5.90 1.47
CA ARG A 101 7.94 -4.67 0.98
C ARG A 101 7.07 -3.99 2.04
N ASN A 102 6.18 -4.74 2.67
CA ASN A 102 5.26 -4.19 3.67
C ASN A 102 6.00 -3.68 4.92
N THR A 103 7.09 -4.34 5.34
CA THR A 103 7.93 -3.86 6.45
C THR A 103 8.58 -2.53 6.11
N VAL A 104 9.09 -2.37 4.88
CA VAL A 104 9.64 -1.09 4.41
C VAL A 104 8.55 -0.01 4.40
N PHE A 105 7.37 -0.31 3.86
CA PHE A 105 6.25 0.63 3.83
C PHE A 105 5.83 1.08 5.23
N LEU A 106 5.72 0.15 6.17
CA LEU A 106 5.39 0.44 7.57
C LEU A 106 6.46 1.29 8.24
N SER A 107 7.75 1.04 7.97
CA SER A 107 8.84 1.85 8.55
C SER A 107 8.79 3.31 8.09
N ILE A 108 8.44 3.55 6.83
CA ILE A 108 8.30 4.90 6.28
C ILE A 108 7.03 5.58 6.80
N ALA A 109 5.92 4.84 6.86
CA ALA A 109 4.66 5.34 7.42
C ALA A 109 4.82 5.75 8.89
N LEU A 110 5.56 4.96 9.67
CA LEU A 110 5.90 5.28 11.05
C LEU A 110 6.70 6.58 11.15
N GLY A 111 7.73 6.76 10.31
CA GLY A 111 8.52 8.00 10.32
C GLY A 111 7.68 9.24 9.99
N TRP A 112 6.71 9.13 9.07
CA TRP A 112 5.79 10.23 8.78
C TRP A 112 4.77 10.45 9.91
N ALA A 113 4.24 9.38 10.50
CA ALA A 113 3.33 9.45 11.64
C ALA A 113 3.96 10.17 12.83
N GLU A 114 5.25 9.96 13.11
CA GLU A 114 5.99 10.67 14.16
C GLU A 114 6.00 12.19 13.93
N VAL A 115 6.29 12.63 12.70
CA VAL A 115 6.25 14.07 12.33
C VAL A 115 4.84 14.65 12.52
N LEU A 116 3.82 13.87 12.19
CA LEU A 116 2.42 14.28 12.32
C LEU A 116 1.89 14.18 13.76
N GLY A 117 2.61 13.55 14.69
CA GLY A 117 2.07 13.18 16.01
C GLY A 117 0.87 12.23 15.92
N ALA A 118 0.85 11.37 14.90
CA ALA A 118 -0.15 10.31 14.73
C ALA A 118 0.34 9.03 15.40
N PHE A 119 -0.54 8.35 16.14
CA PHE A 119 -0.22 7.10 16.85
C PHE A 119 -0.90 5.88 16.20
N ASP A 120 -1.77 6.11 15.22
CA ASP A 120 -2.56 5.08 14.56
C ASP A 120 -2.14 4.93 13.10
N LEU A 121 -1.84 3.69 12.73
CA LEU A 121 -1.56 3.27 11.36
C LEU A 121 -2.63 2.31 10.89
N PHE A 122 -3.29 2.65 9.78
CA PHE A 122 -4.27 1.78 9.14
C PHE A 122 -3.67 1.16 7.87
N VAL A 123 -3.81 -0.16 7.75
CA VAL A 123 -3.31 -0.94 6.62
C VAL A 123 -4.37 -1.93 6.15
N GLY A 124 -4.54 -2.05 4.84
CA GLY A 124 -5.43 -3.02 4.20
C GLY A 124 -4.71 -4.33 3.82
N VAL A 125 -3.78 -4.82 4.64
CA VAL A 125 -3.05 -6.07 4.36
C VAL A 125 -3.80 -7.27 4.95
N ASN A 126 -3.88 -8.37 4.20
CA ASN A 126 -4.45 -9.64 4.63
C ASN A 126 -3.35 -10.70 4.75
N ALA A 127 -3.55 -11.68 5.64
CA ALA A 127 -2.65 -12.82 5.84
C ALA A 127 -2.97 -14.02 4.92
N VAL A 128 -4.09 -13.98 4.20
CA VAL A 128 -4.62 -15.10 3.40
C VAL A 128 -4.31 -14.95 1.89
N ASP A 129 -3.81 -13.79 1.45
CA ASP A 129 -3.39 -13.53 0.06
C ASP A 129 -1.89 -13.76 -0.18
#